data_AF-A0A9D7URY6-F1
#
_entry.id   AF-A0A9D7URY6-F1
#
_cell.length_a   1.000
_cell.length_b   1.000
_cell.length_c   1.000
_cell.angle_alpha   90.00
_cell.angle_beta   90.00
_cell.angle_gamma   90.00
#
_symmetry.space_group_name_H-M   'P 1'
#
loop_
_entity.id
_entity.type
_entity.pdbx_description
1 polymer ?
#
loop_
_entity_poly.entity_id
_entity_poly.type
_entity_poly.pdbx_seq_one_letter_code
_entity_poly.pdbx_strand_id
1 'polypeptide(L)'
;MGHGPVTATAATTAADAHSGEAYAKPKALGMDATMWVALAMIVVILLALWKKVPAMIGGALDKQISGIKAQLDQATALRAEAEAIKAEYEAKAKQAALDAEAIKASAEEEAKLIISQAKADATALIGRRAKAAEEKIAAAERAAVADVRAKAASAAAAAAAQLIATHHDAKADAGLVDQSIASLN
;
A
#
# COMPACT_ATOMS: atom_id res chain seq x y z
N MET A 1 -94.65 -28.34 37.27
CA MET A 1 -95.70 -27.32 37.04
C MET A 1 -95.15 -26.36 35.99
N GLY A 2 -95.80 -26.06 34.87
CA GLY A 2 -97.08 -26.55 34.34
C GLY A 2 -97.17 -26.35 32.81
N HIS A 3 -98.34 -26.65 32.24
CA HIS A 3 -98.69 -26.72 30.81
C HIS A 3 -98.34 -25.47 29.93
N GLY A 4 -98.24 -25.70 28.60
CA GLY A 4 -98.50 -24.68 27.55
C GLY A 4 -100.01 -24.42 27.36
N PRO A 5 -100.57 -24.14 26.16
CA PRO A 5 -99.99 -24.14 24.79
C PRO A 5 -99.12 -22.89 24.44
N VAL A 6 -99.14 -22.15 23.30
CA VAL A 6 -100.07 -22.02 22.14
C VAL A 6 -99.38 -21.54 20.84
N THR A 7 -99.82 -22.08 19.69
CA THR A 7 -99.78 -21.56 18.28
C THR A 7 -98.50 -20.97 17.64
N ALA A 8 -98.37 -21.22 16.32
CA ALA A 8 -97.30 -20.70 15.48
C ALA A 8 -97.72 -19.46 14.65
N THR A 9 -96.73 -18.66 14.24
CA THR A 9 -96.79 -17.74 13.09
C THR A 9 -95.50 -17.90 12.29
N ALA A 10 -95.59 -18.00 10.97
CA ALA A 10 -94.44 -18.13 10.08
C ALA A 10 -94.05 -16.79 9.44
N ALA A 11 -92.75 -16.60 9.20
CA ALA A 11 -92.22 -15.53 8.38
C ALA A 11 -90.96 -16.02 7.64
N THR A 12 -91.15 -16.79 6.57
CA THR A 12 -90.07 -17.13 5.63
C THR A 12 -90.07 -16.09 4.49
N THR A 13 -88.97 -15.35 4.34
CA THR A 13 -88.89 -14.30 3.31
C THR A 13 -88.35 -14.88 2.00
N ALA A 14 -89.29 -15.19 1.11
CA ALA A 14 -89.13 -15.35 -0.35
C ALA A 14 -87.73 -15.75 -0.87
N ALA A 15 -87.52 -17.06 -1.05
CA ALA A 15 -86.73 -17.51 -2.18
C ALA A 15 -87.64 -17.49 -3.41
N ASP A 16 -87.65 -16.38 -4.16
CA ASP A 16 -88.41 -16.27 -5.41
C ASP A 16 -87.82 -17.19 -6.47
N ALA A 17 -88.37 -18.39 -6.54
CA ALA A 17 -88.15 -19.30 -7.65
C ALA A 17 -88.79 -18.70 -8.90
N HIS A 18 -87.98 -18.10 -9.78
CA HIS A 18 -88.41 -17.79 -11.15
C HIS A 18 -88.85 -19.09 -11.83
N SER A 19 -90.17 -19.26 -11.89
CA SER A 19 -90.85 -20.41 -12.46
C SER A 19 -90.57 -20.50 -13.96
N GLY A 20 -90.65 -21.71 -14.50
CA GLY A 20 -90.31 -21.98 -15.88
C GLY A 20 -91.30 -21.36 -16.87
N GLU A 21 -91.08 -20.11 -17.28
CA GLU A 21 -91.57 -19.64 -18.56
C GLU A 21 -90.92 -20.47 -19.67
N ALA A 22 -91.74 -21.05 -20.54
CA ALA A 22 -91.26 -21.75 -21.73
C ALA A 22 -90.79 -20.73 -22.77
N TYR A 23 -89.63 -20.11 -22.54
CA TYR A 23 -89.00 -19.14 -23.44
C TYR A 23 -89.00 -19.68 -24.87
N ALA A 24 -89.86 -19.09 -25.71
CA ALA A 24 -89.98 -19.43 -27.11
C ALA A 24 -88.68 -19.07 -27.83
N LYS A 25 -87.76 -20.04 -27.90
CA LYS A 25 -86.41 -19.84 -28.44
C LYS A 25 -86.52 -19.21 -29.84
N PRO A 26 -85.98 -18.00 -30.07
CA PRO A 26 -86.10 -17.33 -31.36
C PRO A 26 -85.27 -18.06 -32.41
N LYS A 27 -85.90 -19.00 -33.12
CA LYS A 27 -85.26 -19.87 -34.14
C LYS A 27 -85.06 -19.13 -35.46
N ALA A 28 -84.16 -18.15 -35.48
CA ALA A 28 -83.70 -17.54 -36.72
C ALA A 28 -83.05 -18.61 -37.62
N LEU A 29 -83.67 -18.87 -38.77
CA LEU A 29 -83.26 -19.89 -39.76
C LEU A 29 -83.15 -21.31 -39.16
N GLY A 30 -84.08 -21.67 -38.27
CA GLY A 30 -84.25 -23.04 -37.75
C GLY A 30 -83.28 -23.48 -36.64
N MET A 31 -82.23 -22.71 -36.38
CA MET A 31 -81.24 -22.98 -35.33
C MET A 31 -81.63 -22.35 -33.98
N ASP A 32 -81.30 -23.02 -32.88
CA ASP A 32 -81.49 -22.47 -31.53
C ASP A 32 -80.52 -21.32 -31.25
N ALA A 33 -80.90 -20.39 -30.36
CA ALA A 33 -80.07 -19.22 -30.02
C ALA A 33 -78.65 -19.58 -29.53
N THR A 34 -78.47 -20.75 -28.90
CA THR A 34 -77.15 -21.26 -28.49
C THR A 34 -76.24 -21.60 -29.67
N MET A 35 -76.77 -22.03 -30.82
CA MET A 35 -75.98 -22.20 -32.05
C MET A 35 -75.52 -20.85 -32.61
N TRP A 36 -76.36 -19.81 -32.55
CA TRP A 36 -75.96 -18.47 -32.98
C TRP A 36 -74.86 -17.88 -32.09
N VAL A 37 -74.91 -18.11 -30.77
CA VAL A 37 -73.82 -17.75 -29.85
C VAL A 37 -72.54 -18.57 -30.13
N ALA A 38 -72.65 -19.87 -30.38
CA ALA A 38 -71.50 -20.70 -30.73
C ALA A 38 -70.85 -20.28 -32.06
N LEU A 39 -71.66 -19.96 -33.08
CA LEU A 39 -71.19 -19.45 -34.37
C LEU A 39 -70.51 -18.08 -34.22
N ALA A 40 -71.07 -17.18 -33.41
CA ALA A 40 -70.44 -15.90 -33.10
C ALA A 40 -69.08 -16.07 -32.39
N MET A 41 -68.99 -16.99 -31.42
CA MET A 41 -67.72 -17.33 -30.76
C MET A 41 -66.69 -17.90 -31.74
N ILE A 42 -67.10 -18.77 -32.67
CA ILE A 42 -66.22 -19.29 -33.73
C ILE A 42 -65.70 -18.16 -34.63
N VAL A 43 -66.58 -17.24 -35.06
CA VAL A 43 -66.18 -16.07 -35.85
C VAL A 43 -65.21 -15.15 -35.09
N VAL A 44 -65.45 -14.90 -33.80
CA VAL A 44 -64.53 -14.12 -32.94
C VAL A 44 -63.18 -14.81 -32.79
N ILE A 45 -63.14 -16.13 -32.58
CA ILE A 45 -61.89 -16.90 -32.48
C ILE A 45 -61.12 -16.87 -33.81
N LEU A 46 -61.79 -17.07 -34.94
CA LEU A 46 -61.18 -16.97 -36.27
C LEU A 46 -60.62 -15.57 -36.54
N LEU A 47 -61.36 -14.51 -36.17
CA LEU A 47 -60.87 -13.12 -36.27
C LEU A 47 -59.68 -12.84 -35.35
N ALA A 48 -59.68 -13.37 -34.11
CA ALA A 48 -58.57 -13.21 -33.18
C ALA A 48 -57.29 -13.94 -33.65
N LEU A 49 -57.44 -15.13 -34.26
CA LEU A 49 -56.36 -15.86 -34.91
C LEU A 49 -55.85 -15.12 -36.16
N TRP A 50 -56.74 -14.60 -37.00
CA TRP A 50 -56.38 -13.87 -38.23
C TRP A 50 -55.72 -12.51 -37.92
N LYS A 51 -56.12 -11.84 -36.83
CA LYS A 51 -55.45 -10.67 -36.26
C LYS A 51 -54.24 -11.02 -35.38
N LYS A 52 -53.87 -12.30 -35.28
CA LYS A 52 -52.66 -12.83 -34.63
C LYS A 52 -52.52 -12.44 -33.15
N VAL A 53 -53.65 -12.22 -32.46
CA VAL A 53 -53.71 -11.84 -31.03
C VAL A 53 -52.88 -12.76 -30.11
N PRO A 54 -52.98 -14.11 -30.18
CA PRO A 54 -52.15 -14.98 -29.33
C PRO A 54 -50.65 -14.88 -29.63
N ALA A 55 -50.26 -14.60 -30.87
CA ALA A 55 -48.84 -14.38 -31.23
C ALA A 55 -48.31 -13.03 -30.72
N MET A 56 -49.15 -12.00 -30.67
CA MET A 56 -48.81 -10.72 -30.04
C MET A 56 -48.60 -10.86 -28.53
N ILE A 57 -49.43 -11.67 -27.86
CA ILE A 57 -49.27 -11.99 -26.43
C ILE A 57 -47.98 -12.79 -26.21
N GLY A 58 -47.73 -13.84 -27.01
CA GLY A 58 -46.49 -14.62 -26.96
C GLY A 58 -45.24 -13.74 -27.11
N GLY A 59 -45.18 -12.93 -28.16
CA GLY A 59 -44.04 -12.02 -28.38
C GLY A 59 -43.86 -10.95 -27.27
N ALA A 60 -44.93 -10.56 -26.57
CA ALA A 60 -44.84 -9.66 -25.42
C ALA A 60 -44.29 -10.37 -24.16
N LEU A 61 -44.56 -11.67 -24.00
CA LEU A 61 -43.95 -12.51 -22.95
C LEU A 61 -42.49 -12.80 -23.28
N ASP A 62 -42.17 -13.21 -24.51
CA ASP A 62 -40.79 -13.46 -24.96
C ASP A 62 -39.90 -12.22 -24.81
N LYS A 63 -40.44 -11.03 -25.10
CA LYS A 63 -39.73 -9.75 -24.87
C LYS A 63 -39.46 -9.49 -23.38
N GLN A 64 -40.38 -9.84 -22.49
CA GLN A 64 -40.14 -9.75 -21.03
C GLN A 64 -39.10 -10.78 -20.57
N ILE A 65 -39.20 -12.03 -21.02
CA ILE A 65 -38.23 -13.10 -20.71
C ILE A 65 -36.83 -12.71 -21.17
N SER A 66 -36.70 -12.20 -22.41
CA SER A 66 -35.42 -11.69 -22.95
C SER A 66 -34.91 -10.47 -22.17
N GLY A 67 -35.79 -9.58 -21.72
CA GLY A 67 -35.43 -8.41 -20.91
C GLY A 67 -34.96 -8.78 -19.50
N ILE A 68 -35.61 -9.75 -18.87
CA ILE A 68 -35.22 -10.29 -17.55
C ILE A 68 -33.89 -11.04 -17.68
N LYS A 69 -33.73 -11.87 -18.72
CA LYS A 69 -32.46 -12.56 -18.97
C LYS A 69 -31.31 -11.58 -19.19
N ALA A 70 -31.49 -10.55 -20.04
CA ALA A 70 -30.45 -9.55 -20.26
C ALA A 70 -30.05 -8.80 -18.97
N GLN A 71 -31.00 -8.51 -18.08
CA GLN A 71 -30.72 -7.92 -16.75
C GLN A 71 -29.98 -8.90 -15.83
N LEU A 72 -30.32 -10.20 -15.85
CA LEU A 72 -29.64 -11.22 -15.05
C LEU A 72 -28.21 -11.48 -15.56
N ASP A 73 -28.02 -11.52 -16.88
CA ASP A 73 -26.72 -11.65 -17.52
C ASP A 73 -25.84 -10.43 -17.19
N GLN A 74 -26.38 -9.20 -17.25
CA GLN A 74 -25.68 -7.97 -16.84
C GLN A 74 -25.35 -7.94 -15.34
N ALA A 75 -26.29 -8.34 -14.46
CA ALA A 75 -26.05 -8.40 -13.02
C ALA A 75 -24.99 -9.45 -12.67
N THR A 76 -24.93 -10.55 -13.41
CA THR A 76 -23.91 -11.60 -13.26
C THR A 76 -22.54 -11.11 -13.74
N ALA A 77 -22.48 -10.41 -14.87
CA ALA A 77 -21.25 -9.78 -15.37
C ALA A 77 -20.71 -8.72 -14.40
N LEU A 78 -21.55 -7.78 -13.95
CA LEU A 78 -21.19 -6.74 -12.99
C LEU A 78 -20.72 -7.34 -11.65
N ARG A 79 -21.32 -8.46 -11.22
CA ARG A 79 -20.85 -9.21 -10.05
C ARG A 79 -19.48 -9.84 -10.28
N ALA A 80 -19.24 -10.47 -11.43
CA ALA A 80 -17.95 -11.05 -11.77
C ALA A 80 -16.85 -9.98 -11.87
N GLU A 81 -17.16 -8.81 -12.44
CA GLU A 81 -16.28 -7.63 -12.45
C GLU A 81 -15.97 -7.14 -11.03
N ALA A 82 -16.98 -7.02 -10.16
CA ALA A 82 -16.77 -6.61 -8.76
C ALA A 82 -15.95 -7.63 -7.95
N GLU A 83 -16.16 -8.94 -8.17
CA GLU A 83 -15.38 -10.00 -7.53
C GLU A 83 -13.94 -10.06 -8.07
N ALA A 84 -13.73 -9.81 -9.37
CA ALA A 84 -12.40 -9.68 -9.99
C ALA A 84 -11.63 -8.45 -9.48
N ILE A 85 -12.28 -7.27 -9.44
CA ILE A 85 -11.71 -6.04 -8.86
C ILE A 85 -11.35 -6.27 -7.40
N LYS A 86 -12.23 -6.90 -6.61
CA LYS A 86 -11.92 -7.23 -5.21
C LYS A 86 -10.68 -8.12 -5.10
N ALA A 87 -10.58 -9.18 -5.92
CA ALA A 87 -9.42 -10.07 -5.92
C ALA A 87 -8.12 -9.34 -6.33
N GLU A 88 -8.19 -8.44 -7.31
CA GLU A 88 -7.06 -7.60 -7.73
C GLU A 88 -6.61 -6.65 -6.61
N TYR A 89 -7.54 -6.01 -5.91
CA TYR A 89 -7.23 -5.13 -4.77
C TYR A 89 -6.68 -5.90 -3.57
N GLU A 90 -7.20 -7.10 -3.27
CA GLU A 90 -6.62 -7.97 -2.23
C GLU A 90 -5.20 -8.45 -2.60
N ALA A 91 -4.93 -8.75 -3.88
CA ALA A 91 -3.60 -9.10 -4.36
C ALA A 91 -2.65 -7.90 -4.27
N LYS A 92 -3.07 -6.71 -4.74
CA LYS A 92 -2.31 -5.46 -4.60
C LYS A 92 -2.01 -5.09 -3.15
N ALA A 93 -2.96 -5.28 -2.24
CA ALA A 93 -2.76 -5.03 -0.82
C ALA A 93 -1.73 -5.99 -0.19
N LYS A 94 -1.76 -7.28 -0.56
CA LYS A 94 -0.75 -8.27 -0.14
C LYS A 94 0.63 -7.93 -0.72
N GLN A 95 0.72 -7.58 -2.00
CA GLN A 95 1.98 -7.19 -2.63
C GLN A 95 2.56 -5.93 -1.97
N ALA A 96 1.76 -4.88 -1.77
CA ALA A 96 2.21 -3.65 -1.11
C ALA A 96 2.65 -3.87 0.35
N ALA A 97 2.08 -4.86 1.05
CA ALA A 97 2.56 -5.26 2.38
C ALA A 97 3.95 -5.94 2.31
N LEU A 98 4.13 -6.89 1.38
CA LEU A 98 5.42 -7.55 1.15
C LEU A 98 6.50 -6.56 0.70
N ASP A 99 6.17 -5.64 -0.21
CA ASP A 99 7.07 -4.58 -0.69
C ASP A 99 7.46 -3.64 0.47
N ALA A 100 6.52 -3.29 1.35
CA ALA A 100 6.79 -2.46 2.53
C ALA A 100 7.62 -3.18 3.60
N GLU A 101 7.52 -4.51 3.71
CA GLU A 101 8.41 -5.31 4.57
C GLU A 101 9.81 -5.44 3.95
N ALA A 102 9.91 -5.66 2.63
CA ALA A 102 11.18 -5.70 1.91
C ALA A 102 11.95 -4.36 1.99
N ILE A 103 11.25 -3.22 1.81
CA ILE A 103 11.83 -1.87 1.95
C ILE A 103 12.33 -1.62 3.38
N LYS A 104 11.62 -2.10 4.41
CA LYS A 104 12.10 -2.01 5.81
C LYS A 104 13.34 -2.88 6.03
N ALA A 105 13.35 -4.10 5.52
CA ALA A 105 14.47 -5.02 5.65
C ALA A 105 15.74 -4.47 4.97
N SER A 106 15.62 -3.94 3.74
CA SER A 106 16.77 -3.34 3.04
C SER A 106 17.23 -2.05 3.72
N ALA A 107 16.33 -1.16 4.14
CA ALA A 107 16.70 0.05 4.87
C ALA A 107 17.38 -0.26 6.22
N GLU A 108 16.98 -1.33 6.91
CA GLU A 108 17.66 -1.83 8.09
C GLU A 108 19.07 -2.39 7.79
N GLU A 109 19.24 -3.13 6.69
CA GLU A 109 20.54 -3.68 6.27
C GLU A 109 21.50 -2.55 5.84
N GLU A 110 21.03 -1.62 5.02
CA GLU A 110 21.73 -0.41 4.61
C GLU A 110 22.13 0.43 5.83
N ALA A 111 21.24 0.64 6.80
CA ALA A 111 21.56 1.33 8.05
C ALA A 111 22.64 0.61 8.86
N LYS A 112 22.59 -0.73 8.96
CA LYS A 112 23.61 -1.55 9.63
C LYS A 112 24.97 -1.43 8.92
N LEU A 113 24.99 -1.45 7.59
CA LEU A 113 26.19 -1.22 6.76
C LEU A 113 26.77 0.19 6.97
N ILE A 114 25.95 1.23 6.86
CA ILE A 114 26.36 2.63 7.07
C ILE A 114 26.94 2.83 8.47
N ILE A 115 26.30 2.28 9.51
CA ILE A 115 26.80 2.36 10.89
C ILE A 115 28.12 1.60 11.05
N SER A 116 28.28 0.44 10.40
CA SER A 116 29.53 -0.33 10.42
C SER A 116 30.67 0.42 9.74
N GLN A 117 30.43 0.96 8.54
CA GLN A 117 31.43 1.70 7.78
C GLN A 117 31.80 3.02 8.47
N ALA A 118 30.83 3.78 8.97
CA ALA A 118 31.10 5.00 9.75
C ALA A 118 31.92 4.74 11.02
N LYS A 119 31.75 3.58 11.68
CA LYS A 119 32.59 3.14 12.82
C LYS A 119 34.02 2.80 12.38
N ALA A 120 34.18 2.11 11.26
CA ALA A 120 35.49 1.79 10.70
C ALA A 120 36.25 3.06 10.28
N ASP A 121 35.59 3.96 9.56
CA ASP A 121 36.14 5.25 9.12
C ASP A 121 36.48 6.16 10.31
N ALA A 122 35.61 6.24 11.32
CA ALA A 122 35.89 6.98 12.54
C ALA A 122 37.13 6.42 13.28
N THR A 123 37.25 5.09 13.35
CA THR A 123 38.40 4.41 13.97
C THR A 123 39.70 4.68 13.18
N ALA A 124 39.64 4.61 11.85
CA ALA A 124 40.77 4.94 10.97
C ALA A 124 41.18 6.41 11.08
N LEU A 125 40.22 7.33 11.17
CA LEU A 125 40.46 8.76 11.38
C LEU A 125 41.08 9.05 12.75
N ILE A 126 40.64 8.36 13.81
CA ILE A 126 41.23 8.45 15.15
C ILE A 126 42.67 7.93 15.13
N GLY A 127 42.91 6.73 14.58
CA GLY A 127 44.25 6.16 14.47
C GLY A 127 45.22 7.05 13.66
N ARG A 128 44.76 7.63 12.55
CA ARG A 128 45.55 8.59 11.77
C ARG A 128 45.85 9.88 12.54
N ARG A 129 44.91 10.36 13.37
CA ARG A 129 45.13 11.54 14.24
C ARG A 129 46.07 11.24 15.40
N ALA A 130 46.00 10.06 16.00
CA ALA A 130 46.91 9.61 17.04
C ALA A 130 48.36 9.53 16.52
N LYS A 131 48.58 8.82 15.41
CA LYS A 131 49.90 8.73 14.76
C LYS A 131 50.47 10.10 14.37
N ALA A 132 49.63 11.00 13.84
CA ALA A 132 50.04 12.37 13.51
C ALA A 132 50.30 13.27 14.74
N ALA A 133 49.82 12.89 15.93
CA ALA A 133 50.17 13.54 17.20
C ALA A 133 51.48 12.95 17.77
N GLU A 134 51.65 11.63 17.74
CA GLU A 134 52.88 10.92 18.11
C GLU A 134 54.08 11.41 17.27
N GLU A 135 53.93 11.51 15.95
CA GLU A 135 54.96 12.05 15.05
C GLU A 135 55.34 13.51 15.38
N LYS A 136 54.37 14.32 15.83
CA LYS A 136 54.62 15.70 16.27
C LYS A 136 55.32 15.76 17.62
N ILE A 137 54.94 14.90 18.58
CA ILE A 137 55.59 14.79 19.88
C ILE A 137 57.05 14.36 19.68
N ALA A 138 57.30 13.28 18.93
CA ALA A 138 58.64 12.80 18.62
C ALA A 138 59.47 13.82 17.82
N ALA A 139 58.85 14.72 17.05
CA ALA A 139 59.55 15.85 16.41
C ALA A 139 59.91 16.96 17.41
N ALA A 140 58.97 17.33 18.30
CA ALA A 140 59.17 18.33 19.34
C ALA A 140 60.23 17.90 20.37
N GLU A 141 60.24 16.63 20.77
CA GLU A 141 61.28 16.03 21.64
C GLU A 141 62.67 16.14 21.03
N ARG A 142 62.83 15.77 19.75
CA ARG A 142 64.10 15.90 19.03
C ARG A 142 64.56 17.37 18.94
N ALA A 143 63.63 18.30 18.70
CA ALA A 143 63.93 19.73 18.69
C ALA A 143 64.34 20.25 20.08
N ALA A 144 63.65 19.85 21.15
CA ALA A 144 63.97 20.24 22.52
C ALA A 144 65.34 19.69 22.96
N VAL A 145 65.66 18.43 22.64
CA VAL A 145 66.98 17.84 22.91
C VAL A 145 68.10 18.56 22.13
N ALA A 146 67.83 19.01 20.89
CA ALA A 146 68.78 19.79 20.12
C ALA A 146 68.99 21.20 20.71
N ASP A 147 67.92 21.89 21.13
CA ASP A 147 67.98 23.21 21.78
C ASP A 147 68.71 23.17 23.12
N VAL A 148 68.44 22.16 23.97
CA VAL A 148 69.17 21.95 25.23
C VAL A 148 70.66 21.70 24.97
N ARG A 149 71.01 20.90 23.96
CA ARG A 149 72.42 20.68 23.58
C ARG A 149 73.09 21.94 23.05
N ALA A 150 72.40 22.74 22.23
CA ALA A 150 72.90 24.01 21.71
C ALA A 150 73.16 25.02 22.84
N LYS A 151 72.22 25.14 23.79
CA LYS A 151 72.36 25.99 24.99
C LYS A 151 73.51 25.53 25.89
N ALA A 152 73.64 24.22 26.13
CA ALA A 152 74.75 23.67 26.91
C ALA A 152 76.12 23.92 26.23
N ALA A 153 76.22 23.72 24.91
CA ALA A 153 77.43 24.01 24.15
C ALA A 153 77.78 25.50 24.14
N SER A 154 76.79 26.38 23.99
CA SER A 154 76.96 27.83 24.06
C SER A 154 77.42 28.30 25.45
N ALA A 155 76.82 27.78 26.52
CA ALA A 155 77.22 28.08 27.89
C ALA A 155 78.64 27.57 28.21
N ALA A 156 78.99 26.36 27.75
CA ALA A 156 80.34 25.81 27.91
C ALA A 156 81.39 26.62 27.13
N ALA A 157 81.09 27.05 25.90
CA ALA A 157 81.97 27.90 25.11
C ALA A 157 82.15 29.30 25.75
N ALA A 158 81.09 29.90 26.28
CA ALA A 158 81.17 31.17 27.00
C ALA A 158 81.99 31.07 28.29
N ALA A 159 81.80 30.01 29.07
CA ALA A 159 82.59 29.74 30.27
C ALA A 159 84.07 29.47 29.94
N ALA A 160 84.36 28.72 28.88
CA ALA A 160 85.72 28.49 28.40
C ALA A 160 86.38 29.81 27.94
N ALA A 161 85.66 30.67 27.20
CA ALA A 161 86.16 31.98 26.79
C ALA A 161 86.46 32.90 27.99
N GLN A 162 85.61 32.90 29.02
CA GLN A 162 85.89 33.63 30.27
C GLN A 162 87.09 33.06 31.02
N LEU A 163 87.23 31.74 31.12
CA LEU A 163 88.37 31.09 31.77
C LEU A 163 89.68 31.41 31.04
N ILE A 164 89.70 31.32 29.70
CA ILE A 164 90.83 31.72 28.87
C ILE A 164 91.16 33.20 29.12
N ALA A 165 90.19 34.11 29.02
CA ALA A 165 90.41 35.54 29.26
C ALA A 165 90.90 35.88 30.68
N THR A 166 90.63 35.03 31.67
CA THR A 166 91.08 35.19 33.07
C THR A 166 92.50 34.63 33.29
N HIS A 167 92.91 33.63 32.50
CA HIS A 167 94.20 32.94 32.61
C HIS A 167 95.16 33.21 31.44
N HIS A 168 94.85 34.18 30.57
CA HIS A 168 95.74 34.57 29.47
C HIS A 168 96.87 35.47 29.98
N ASP A 169 98.10 35.00 29.84
CA ASP A 169 99.31 35.78 30.07
C ASP A 169 100.29 35.61 28.90
N ALA A 170 101.23 36.55 28.76
CA ALA A 170 102.14 36.61 27.61
C ALA A 170 103.06 35.39 27.45
N LYS A 171 103.19 34.52 28.47
CA LYS A 171 103.90 33.25 28.38
C LYS A 171 103.05 32.15 27.72
N ALA A 172 101.72 32.22 27.89
CA ALA A 172 100.78 31.36 27.17
C ALA A 172 100.74 31.74 25.67
N ASP A 173 100.71 33.04 25.34
CA ASP A 173 100.83 33.54 23.97
C ASP A 173 102.05 32.95 23.23
N ALA A 174 103.24 33.08 23.82
CA ALA A 174 104.47 32.58 23.21
C ALA A 174 104.42 31.07 22.92
N GLY A 175 103.95 30.27 23.89
CA GLY A 175 103.81 28.82 23.71
C GLY A 175 102.79 28.41 22.64
N LEU A 176 101.71 29.18 22.47
CA LEU A 176 100.72 28.96 21.41
C LEU A 176 101.26 29.34 20.03
N VAL A 177 102.09 30.40 19.93
CA VAL A 177 102.77 30.79 18.69
C VAL A 177 103.79 29.73 18.27
N ASP A 178 104.67 29.30 19.18
CA ASP A 178 105.66 28.25 18.91
C ASP A 178 104.99 26.93 18.48
N GLN A 179 103.91 26.53 19.17
CA GLN A 179 103.14 25.33 18.82
C GLN A 179 102.41 25.45 17.48
N SER A 180 101.93 26.65 17.13
CA SER A 180 101.30 26.91 15.82
C SER A 180 102.33 26.78 14.70
N ILE A 181 103.51 27.38 14.87
CA ILE A 181 104.64 27.27 13.91
C ILE A 181 105.06 25.80 13.75
N ALA A 182 105.19 25.05 14.86
CA ALA A 182 105.53 23.63 14.86
C ALA A 182 104.42 22.70 14.32
N SER A 183 103.24 23.23 13.99
CA SER A 183 102.15 22.48 13.32
C SER A 183 102.03 22.76 11.81
N LEU A 184 102.81 23.72 11.31
CA LEU A 184 102.81 24.19 9.92
C LEU A 184 104.11 23.81 9.15
N ASN A 185 105.00 23.05 9.79
CA ASN A 185 106.31 22.61 9.31
C ASN A 185 106.54 21.13 9.63
#